data_AF-A0A930GS01-F1
#
_entry.id   AF-A0A930GS01-F1
#
_cell.length_a   1.000
_cell.length_b   1.000
_cell.length_c   1.000
_cell.angle_alpha   90.00
_cell.angle_beta   90.00
_cell.angle_gamma   90.00
#
_symmetry.space_group_name_H-M   'P 1'
#
loop_
_entity.id
_entity.type
_entity.pdbx_description
1 polymer ?
#
loop_
_entity_poly.entity_id
_entity_poly.type
_entity_poly.pdbx_seq_one_letter_code
_entity_poly.pdbx_strand_id
1 'polypeptide(L)' 'MHKIIIVEDEEIIRNGLAISFDWMDYGCNIVGLAKDGKEGLD' A
#
# COMPACT_ATOMS: atom_id res chain seq x y z
N MET A 1 -6.70 -13.05 -6.41
CA MET A 1 -6.16 -11.68 -6.33
C MET A 1 -6.53 -11.11 -4.98
N HIS A 2 -5.53 -10.79 -4.16
CA HIS A 2 -5.71 -10.23 -2.83
C HIS A 2 -5.76 -8.70 -2.92
N LYS A 3 -6.76 -8.10 -2.29
CA LYS A 3 -6.82 -6.65 -2.12
C LYS A 3 -5.96 -6.30 -0.91
N ILE A 4 -5.01 -5.39 -1.09
CA ILE A 4 -4.11 -4.95 -0.03
C ILE A 4 -4.16 -3.43 0.12
N ILE A 5 -3.86 -2.94 1.30
CA ILE A 5 -3.58 -1.54 1.57
C ILE A 5 -2.13 -1.41 2.02
N ILE A 6 -1.47 -0.30 1.71
CA ILE A 6 -0.16 0.02 2.28
C ILE A 6 -0.38 1.09 3.34
N VAL A 7 -0.08 0.74 4.59
CA VAL A 7 -0.08 1.68 5.72
C VAL A 7 1.36 1.99 6.06
N GLU A 8 1.79 3.23 5.86
CA GLU A 8 3.15 3.65 6.19
C GLU A 8 3.21 5.15 6.48
N ASP A 9 3.97 5.58 7.48
CA ASP A 9 3.97 6.97 7.98
C ASP A 9 4.76 7.96 7.11
N GLU A 10 5.86 7.53 6.53
CA GLU A 10 6.67 8.36 5.63
C GLU A 10 6.14 8.33 4.18
N GLU A 11 5.80 9.50 3.62
CA GLU A 11 5.23 9.62 2.26
C GLU A 11 6.14 9.04 1.16
N ILE A 12 7.44 9.31 1.24
CA ILE A 12 8.42 8.84 0.26
C ILE A 12 8.48 7.30 0.27
N ILE A 13 8.46 6.69 1.45
CA ILE A 13 8.52 5.23 1.60
C ILE A 13 7.21 4.60 1.13
N ARG A 14 6.05 5.13 1.56
CA ARG A 14 4.72 4.64 1.17
C ARG A 14 4.53 4.64 -0.35
N ASN A 15 4.87 5.74 -1.00
CA ASN A 15 4.78 5.86 -2.45
C ASN A 15 5.83 4.96 -3.14
N GLY A 16 7.04 4.87 -2.57
CA GLY A 16 8.08 3.97 -3.03
C GLY A 16 7.61 2.51 -3.06
N LEU A 17 7.02 2.01 -1.98
CA LEU A 17 6.48 0.65 -1.89
C LEU A 17 5.37 0.40 -2.93
N ALA A 18 4.51 1.39 -3.17
CA ALA A 18 3.41 1.26 -4.12
C ALA A 18 3.88 1.10 -5.58
N ILE A 19 5.02 1.69 -5.97
CA ILE A 19 5.48 1.73 -7.36
C ILE A 19 6.72 0.88 -7.66
N SER A 20 7.52 0.54 -6.64
CA SER A 20 8.81 -0.14 -6.83
C SER A 20 8.74 -1.67 -6.86
N PHE A 21 7.60 -2.25 -6.47
CA PHE A 21 7.38 -3.69 -6.44
C PHE A 21 6.20 -4.07 -7.36
N ASP A 22 6.33 -5.15 -8.11
CA ASP A 22 5.25 -5.66 -8.95
C ASP A 22 4.27 -6.48 -8.11
N TRP A 23 3.31 -5.80 -7.49
CA TRP A 23 2.27 -6.44 -6.68
C TRP A 23 1.39 -7.38 -7.50
N MET A 24 1.20 -7.09 -8.79
CA MET A 24 0.30 -7.84 -9.67
C MET A 24 0.85 -9.23 -9.97
N ASP A 25 2.16 -9.35 -10.19
CA ASP A 25 2.85 -10.64 -10.38
C ASP A 25 2.72 -11.57 -9.16
N TYR A 26 2.53 -10.99 -7.96
CA TYR A 26 2.28 -11.72 -6.72
C TYR A 26 0.79 -11.89 -6.42
N GLY A 27 -0.09 -11.54 -7.36
CA GLY A 27 -1.53 -11.65 -7.22
C GLY A 27 -2.13 -10.67 -6.21
N CYS A 28 -1.44 -9.57 -5.90
CA CYS A 28 -1.88 -8.50 -5.02
C CYS A 28 -2.29 -7.26 -5.82
N ASN A 29 -3.38 -6.63 -5.42
CA ASN A 29 -3.84 -5.36 -5.97
C ASN A 29 -3.94 -4.33 -4.85
N ILE A 30 -3.18 -3.23 -4.98
CA ILE A 30 -3.23 -2.12 -4.03
C ILE A 30 -4.55 -1.37 -4.24
N VAL A 31 -5.36 -1.30 -3.18
CA VAL A 31 -6.67 -0.60 -3.22
C VAL A 31 -6.70 0.67 -2.36
N GLY A 32 -5.61 0.96 -1.65
CA GLY A 32 -5.50 2.14 -0.80
C GLY A 32 -4.10 2.34 -0.25
N LEU A 33 -3.79 3.59 0.06
CA LEU A 33 -2.61 4.03 0.79
C LEU A 33 -3.09 4.79 2.03
N ALA A 34 -2.46 4.57 3.17
CA ALA A 34 -2.78 5.26 4.41
C ALA A 34 -1.50 5.72 5.10
N LYS A 35 -1.51 6.92 5.71
CA LYS A 35 -0.33 7.47 6.40
C LYS A 35 -0.21 7.01 7.86
N ASP A 36 -1.23 6.38 8.41
CA ASP A 36 -1.25 5.92 9.78
C ASP A 36 -2.29 4.82 9.98
N GLY A 37 -2.26 4.18 11.14
CA GLY A 37 -3.19 3.08 11.45
C GLY A 37 -4.65 3.51 11.57
N LYS A 38 -4.94 4.79 11.76
CA LYS A 38 -6.32 5.29 11.78
C LYS A 38 -6.86 5.40 10.37
N GLU A 39 -6.12 6.04 9.46
CA GLU A 39 -6.47 6.12 8.04
C GLU A 39 -6.51 4.75 7.37
N GLY A 40 -5.71 3.78 7.83
CA GLY A 40 -5.74 2.41 7.32
C GLY A 40 -6.93 1.56 7.83
N LEU A 41 -7.61 2.02 8.87
CA LEU A 41 -8.78 1.35 9.45
C LEU A 41 -10.10 1.90 8.90
N ASP A 42 -10.14 3.19 8.58
CA ASP A 42 -11.30 3.89 8.00
C ASP A 42 -11.60 3.45 6.55
#